data_AF-A0AAD6WYA6-F1
#
_entry.id   AF-A0AAD6WYA6-F1
#
_cell.length_a   1.000
_cell.length_b   1.000
_cell.length_c   1.000
_cell.angle_alpha   90.00
_cell.angle_beta   90.00
_cell.angle_gamma   90.00
#
_symmetry.space_group_name_H-M   'P 1'
#
loop_
_entity.id
_entity.type
_entity.pdbx_description
1 polymer ?
#
loop_
_entity_poly.entity_id
_entity_poly.type
_entity_poly.pdbx_seq_one_letter_code
_entity_poly.pdbx_strand_id
1 'polypeptide(L)'
;FKALRIEWSKAYARMCRWEEEVEILAAEYQRVLVTFEHEAARWDERANRVPMGLAVEHLEGAVAFARRQAAIFRDLRARAEETW
;
A
#
# COMPACT_ATOMS: atom_id res chain seq x y z
N PHE A 1 -10.93 47.49 -0.85
CA PHE A 1 -11.64 46.40 -1.58
C PHE A 1 -10.73 45.43 -2.32
N LYS A 2 -9.75 45.87 -3.12
CA LYS A 2 -8.87 44.96 -3.88
C LYS A 2 -8.03 44.03 -3.00
N ALA A 3 -7.42 44.56 -1.93
CA ALA A 3 -6.65 43.78 -0.96
C ALA A 3 -7.49 42.69 -0.27
N LEU A 4 -8.71 43.03 0.18
CA LEU A 4 -9.62 42.07 0.80
C LEU A 4 -10.00 40.92 -0.14
N ARG A 5 -10.27 41.22 -1.42
CA ARG A 5 -10.56 40.19 -2.44
C ARG A 5 -9.35 39.27 -2.67
N ILE A 6 -8.14 39.82 -2.70
CA ILE A 6 -6.91 39.03 -2.85
C ILE A 6 -6.72 38.09 -1.67
N GLU A 7 -6.89 38.57 -0.44
CA GLU A 7 -6.74 37.73 0.75
C GLU A 7 -7.82 36.65 0.83
N TRP A 8 -9.07 36.98 0.46
CA TRP A 8 -10.13 35.99 0.35
C TRP A 8 -9.81 34.92 -0.71
N SER A 9 -9.35 35.31 -1.90
CA SER A 9 -8.97 34.36 -2.95
C SER A 9 -7.82 33.45 -2.53
N LYS A 10 -6.84 33.94 -1.79
CA LYS A 10 -5.75 33.12 -1.23
C LYS A 10 -6.26 32.13 -0.18
N ALA A 11 -7.14 32.59 0.72
CA ALA A 11 -7.74 31.73 1.74
C ALA A 11 -8.59 30.63 1.12
N TYR A 12 -9.42 30.98 0.14
CA TYR A 12 -10.25 30.03 -0.61
C TYR A 12 -9.40 29.00 -1.37
N ALA A 13 -8.33 29.43 -2.05
CA ALA A 13 -7.44 28.50 -2.75
C ALA A 13 -6.74 27.52 -1.80
N ARG A 14 -6.37 27.95 -0.58
CA ARG A 14 -5.83 27.05 0.44
C ARG A 14 -6.86 26.05 0.95
N MET A 15 -8.10 26.50 1.13
CA MET A 15 -9.21 25.63 1.53
C MET A 15 -9.47 24.55 0.47
N CYS A 16 -9.58 24.92 -0.80
CA CYS A 16 -9.77 23.96 -1.90
C CYS A 16 -8.62 22.95 -1.96
N ARG A 17 -7.37 23.42 -1.84
CA ARG A 17 -6.21 22.51 -1.81
C ARG A 17 -6.27 21.55 -0.63
N TRP A 18 -6.65 22.03 0.55
CA TRP A 18 -6.77 21.17 1.72
C TRP A 18 -7.83 20.08 1.51
N GLU A 19 -8.96 20.42 0.89
CA GLU A 19 -9.99 19.45 0.51
C GLU A 19 -9.44 18.40 -0.46
N GLU A 20 -8.70 18.82 -1.49
CA GLU A 20 -8.01 17.89 -2.41
C GLU A 20 -7.00 17.00 -1.67
N GLU A 21 -6.19 17.54 -0.76
CA GLU A 21 -5.21 16.78 0.03
C GLU A 21 -5.87 15.72 0.92
N VAL A 22 -7.04 16.01 1.50
CA VAL A 22 -7.82 15.04 2.27
C VAL A 22 -8.33 13.90 1.38
N GLU A 23 -8.84 14.21 0.19
CA GLU A 23 -9.28 13.18 -0.77
C GLU A 23 -8.12 12.31 -1.26
N ILE A 24 -6.97 12.91 -1.56
CA ILE A 24 -5.75 12.20 -1.96
C ILE A 24 -5.28 11.28 -0.84
N LEU A 25 -5.30 11.72 0.42
CA LEU A 25 -4.90 10.90 1.56
C LEU A 25 -5.76 9.64 1.68
N ALA A 26 -7.09 9.78 1.53
CA ALA A 26 -8.00 8.64 1.56
C ALA A 26 -7.72 7.65 0.41
N ALA A 27 -7.44 8.16 -0.80
CA ALA A 27 -7.08 7.33 -1.95
C ALA A 27 -5.74 6.61 -1.76
N GLU A 28 -4.75 7.27 -1.17
CA GLU A 28 -3.44 6.68 -0.89
C GLU A 28 -3.53 5.57 0.16
N TYR A 29 -4.37 5.76 1.19
CA TYR A 29 -4.66 4.70 2.17
C TYR A 29 -5.22 3.44 1.49
N GLN A 30 -6.23 3.58 0.62
CA GLN A 30 -6.77 2.45 -0.13
C GLN A 30 -5.71 1.78 -1.01
N ARG A 31 -4.82 2.57 -1.61
CA ARG A 31 -3.71 2.05 -2.42
C ARG A 31 -2.73 1.22 -1.59
N VAL A 32 -2.43 1.61 -0.35
CA VAL A 32 -1.57 0.84 0.56
C VAL A 32 -2.15 -0.56 0.81
N LEU A 33 -3.46 -0.65 1.10
CA LEU A 33 -4.14 -1.94 1.32
C LEU A 33 -4.06 -2.84 0.08
N VAL A 34 -4.37 -2.28 -1.10
CA VAL A 34 -4.30 -3.00 -2.38
C VAL A 34 -2.87 -3.46 -2.67
N THR A 35 -1.87 -2.65 -2.33
CA THR A 35 -0.46 -2.97 -2.55
C THR A 35 -0.02 -4.15 -1.68
N PHE A 36 -0.41 -4.17 -0.41
CA PHE A 36 -0.09 -5.29 0.48
C PHE A 36 -0.77 -6.59 0.06
N GLU A 37 -2.03 -6.56 -0.36
CA GLU A 37 -2.70 -7.74 -0.90
C GLU A 37 -2.02 -8.23 -2.19
N HIS A 38 -1.67 -7.31 -3.08
CA HIS A 38 -0.96 -7.63 -4.31
C HIS A 38 0.39 -8.31 -4.03
N GLU A 39 1.19 -7.78 -3.11
CA GLU A 39 2.48 -8.38 -2.74
C GLU A 39 2.29 -9.75 -2.05
N ALA A 40 1.30 -9.90 -1.18
CA ALA A 40 0.97 -11.20 -0.59
C ALA A 40 0.66 -12.26 -1.66
N ALA A 41 -0.18 -11.91 -2.65
CA ALA A 41 -0.52 -12.78 -3.76
C ALA A 41 0.71 -13.15 -4.61
N ARG A 42 1.61 -12.18 -4.87
CA ARG A 42 2.86 -12.45 -5.59
C ARG A 42 3.76 -13.43 -4.85
N TRP A 43 3.82 -13.37 -3.52
CA TRP A 43 4.58 -14.33 -2.73
C TRP A 43 3.94 -15.72 -2.72
N ASP A 44 2.62 -15.82 -2.70
CA ASP A 44 1.94 -17.11 -2.86
C ASP A 44 2.16 -17.72 -4.25
N GLU A 45 2.15 -16.91 -5.31
CA GLU A 45 2.53 -17.38 -6.64
C GLU A 45 3.96 -17.92 -6.66
N ARG A 46 4.90 -17.25 -5.99
CA ARG A 46 6.29 -17.73 -5.86
C ARG A 46 6.36 -19.04 -5.09
N ALA A 47 5.59 -19.19 -4.02
CA ALA A 47 5.53 -20.44 -3.25
C ALA A 47 4.93 -21.61 -4.06
N ASN A 48 4.03 -21.32 -4.99
CA ASN A 48 3.39 -22.31 -5.85
C ASN A 48 4.22 -22.67 -7.10
N ARG A 49 5.25 -21.88 -7.43
CA ARG A 49 6.14 -22.15 -8.57
C ARG A 49 7.38 -22.91 -8.09
N VAL A 50 7.75 -23.96 -8.82
CA VAL A 50 9.04 -24.64 -8.59
C VAL A 50 10.15 -23.76 -9.20
N PRO A 51 11.07 -23.21 -8.40
CA PRO A 51 12.17 -22.38 -8.92
C PRO A 51 13.09 -23.24 -9.79
N MET A 52 13.17 -22.94 -11.09
CA MET A 52 14.11 -23.62 -11.98
C MET A 52 15.55 -23.31 -11.56
N GLY A 53 16.37 -24.36 -11.44
CA GLY A 53 17.79 -24.23 -11.09
C GLY A 53 18.11 -24.16 -9.60
N LEU A 54 17.11 -24.28 -8.72
CA LEU A 54 17.34 -24.41 -7.28
C LEU A 54 17.60 -25.87 -6.90
N ALA A 55 18.62 -26.12 -6.08
CA ALA A 55 18.89 -27.45 -5.53
C ALA A 55 17.68 -27.95 -4.72
N VAL A 56 17.40 -29.26 -4.79
CA VAL A 56 16.24 -29.87 -4.14
C VAL A 56 16.20 -29.59 -2.64
N GLU A 57 17.37 -29.61 -2.00
CA GLU A 57 17.59 -29.29 -0.58
C GLU A 57 17.20 -27.86 -0.18
N HIS A 58 17.10 -26.92 -1.13
CA HIS A 58 16.70 -25.54 -0.87
C HIS A 58 15.23 -25.26 -1.25
N LEU A 59 14.55 -26.17 -1.94
CA LEU A 59 13.16 -25.98 -2.38
C LEU A 59 12.21 -25.79 -1.20
N GLU A 60 12.32 -26.64 -0.18
CA GLU A 60 11.47 -26.56 1.01
C GLU A 60 11.64 -25.23 1.73
N GLY A 61 12.89 -24.80 1.94
CA GLY A 61 13.20 -23.51 2.56
C GLY A 61 12.69 -22.31 1.75
N ALA A 62 12.82 -22.36 0.42
CA ALA A 62 12.32 -21.32 -0.47
C ALA A 62 10.79 -21.20 -0.43
N VAL A 63 10.08 -22.33 -0.44
CA VAL A 63 8.61 -22.36 -0.33
C VAL A 63 8.17 -21.84 1.05
N ALA A 64 8.79 -22.32 2.13
CA ALA A 64 8.48 -21.88 3.49
C ALA A 64 8.73 -20.37 3.66
N PHE A 65 9.82 -19.85 3.11
CA PHE A 65 10.12 -18.43 3.12
C PHE A 65 9.07 -17.62 2.34
N ALA A 66 8.72 -18.04 1.13
CA ALA A 66 7.71 -17.36 0.32
C ALA A 66 6.34 -17.33 1.02
N ARG A 67 5.92 -18.43 1.65
CA ARG A 67 4.68 -18.45 2.45
C ARG A 67 4.73 -17.51 3.65
N ARG A 68 5.88 -17.45 4.34
CA ARG A 68 6.08 -16.49 5.44
C ARG A 68 5.97 -15.05 4.95
N GLN A 69 6.55 -14.72 3.80
CA GLN A 69 6.44 -13.38 3.23
C GLN A 69 4.98 -13.04 2.91
N ALA A 70 4.23 -13.98 2.30
CA ALA A 70 2.80 -13.77 2.03
C ALA A 70 2.00 -13.50 3.33
N ALA A 71 2.29 -14.22 4.41
CA ALA A 71 1.67 -13.98 5.71
C ALA A 71 2.01 -12.58 6.27
N ILE A 72 3.28 -12.16 6.20
CA ILE A 72 3.70 -10.82 6.67
C ILE A 72 2.93 -9.71 5.95
N PHE A 73 2.78 -9.79 4.63
CA PHE A 73 2.03 -8.77 3.88
C PHE A 73 0.55 -8.73 4.23
N ARG A 74 -0.07 -9.89 4.52
CA ARG A 74 -1.45 -9.94 5.05
C ARG A 74 -1.56 -9.33 6.43
N ASP A 75 -0.60 -9.58 7.31
CA ASP A 75 -0.57 -8.97 8.65
C ASP A 75 -0.39 -7.44 8.55
N LEU A 76 0.46 -6.97 7.63
CA LEU A 76 0.62 -5.53 7.35
C LEU A 76 -0.68 -4.91 6.84
N ARG A 77 -1.40 -5.61 5.96
CA ARG A 77 -2.72 -5.19 5.49
C ARG A 77 -3.72 -5.10 6.64
N ALA A 78 -3.85 -6.15 7.46
CA ALA A 78 -4.78 -6.16 8.59
C ALA A 78 -4.48 -5.03 9.58
N ARG A 79 -3.20 -4.79 9.89
CA ARG A 79 -2.80 -3.66 10.75
C ARG A 79 -3.07 -2.30 10.13
N ALA A 80 -2.87 -2.16 8.82
CA ALA A 80 -3.21 -0.93 8.12
C ALA A 80 -4.72 -0.69 8.14
N GLU A 81 -5.55 -1.74 8.04
CA GLU A 81 -7.01 -1.65 8.18
C GLU A 81 -7.46 -1.22 9.59
N GLU A 82 -6.70 -1.56 10.64
CA GLU A 82 -7.00 -1.18 12.03
C GLU A 82 -6.49 0.21 12.44
N THR A 83 -5.44 0.72 11.81
CA THR A 83 -4.74 1.95 12.25
C THR A 83 -5.39 3.23 11.73
N TRP A 84 -6.27 3.12 10.73
CA TRP A 84 -6.96 4.23 10.07
C TRP A 84 -8.45 4.25 10.39
#